data_AF-A0A2N2DDN6-F1
#
_entry.id   AF-A0A2N2DDN6-F1
#
_cell.length_a   1.000
_cell.length_b   1.000
_cell.length_c   1.000
_cell.angle_alpha   90.00
_cell.angle_beta   90.00
_cell.angle_gamma   90.00
#
_symmetry.space_group_name_H-M   'P 1'
#
loop_
_entity.id
_entity.type
_entity.pdbx_description
1 polymer ?
#
loop_
_entity_poly.entity_id
_entity_poly.type
_entity_poly.pdbx_seq_one_letter_code
_entity_poly.pdbx_strand_id
1 'polypeptide(L)' 'GDAQVSLKHANFIVNLGSARFADYVKVIITVREKVFVKFGIWLGTEINLVGEES' A
#
# COMPACT_ATOMS: atom_id res chain seq x y z
N GLY A 1 -7.09 -6.22 -5.62
CA GLY A 1 -6.00 -6.42 -6.57
C GLY A 1 -5.15 -7.57 -6.11
N ASP A 2 -4.02 -7.79 -6.78
CA ASP A 2 -3.10 -8.90 -6.47
C ASP A 2 -1.91 -8.48 -5.60
N ALA A 3 -1.93 -7.24 -5.09
CA ALA A 3 -1.04 -6.76 -4.04
C ALA A 3 -1.69 -6.93 -2.66
N GLN A 4 -0.92 -7.34 -1.66
CA GLN A 4 -1.40 -7.54 -0.29
C GLN A 4 -0.36 -7.10 0.74
N VAL A 5 -0.79 -6.59 1.89
CA VAL A 5 0.09 -6.48 3.07
C VAL A 5 0.51 -7.89 3.50
N SER A 6 1.82 -8.09 3.69
CA SER A 6 2.39 -9.36 4.11
C SER A 6 1.85 -9.79 5.47
N LEU A 7 1.45 -11.07 5.56
CA LEU A 7 1.01 -11.68 6.81
C LEU A 7 2.16 -11.90 7.81
N LYS A 8 3.41 -11.87 7.34
CA LYS A 8 4.61 -12.04 8.18
C LYS A 8 5.10 -10.71 8.77
N HIS A 9 5.00 -9.62 8.00
CA HIS A 9 5.49 -8.31 8.41
C HIS A 9 4.72 -7.18 7.71
N ALA A 10 3.96 -6.38 8.47
CA ALA A 10 3.00 -5.41 7.93
C ALA A 10 3.62 -4.30 7.04
N ASN A 11 4.90 -3.98 7.21
CA ASN A 11 5.58 -2.98 6.36
C ASN A 11 5.89 -3.48 4.93
N PHE A 12 5.65 -4.75 4.62
CA PHE A 12 5.86 -5.28 3.27
C PHE A 12 4.53 -5.42 2.54
N ILE A 13 4.48 -4.92 1.31
CA ILE A 13 3.40 -5.23 0.36
C ILE A 13 3.95 -6.26 -0.63
N VAL A 14 3.33 -7.43 -0.68
CA VAL A 14 3.73 -8.56 -1.52
C VAL A 14 2.88 -8.64 -2.78
N ASN A 15 3.50 -9.11 -3.87
CA ASN A 15 2.81 -9.51 -5.09
C ASN A 15 2.34 -10.96 -4.94
N LEU A 16 1.05 -11.22 -5.13
CA LEU A 16 0.50 -12.57 -5.11
C LEU A 16 0.61 -13.29 -6.47
N GLY A 17 1.07 -12.58 -7.52
CA GLY A 17 1.47 -13.15 -8.81
C GLY A 17 1.48 -12.10 -9.92
N SER A 18 0.38 -11.35 -10.07
CA SER A 18 0.09 -10.45 -11.19
C SER A 18 -0.18 -9.00 -10.75
N ALA A 19 0.30 -8.58 -9.58
CA ALA A 19 0.06 -7.24 -9.06
C ALA A 19 0.62 -6.16 -10.00
N ARG A 20 -0.21 -5.18 -10.32
CA ARG A 20 0.18 -4.01 -11.11
C ARG A 20 0.46 -2.82 -10.21
N PHE A 21 1.11 -1.78 -10.76
CA PHE A 21 1.35 -0.52 -10.05
C PHE A 21 0.10 0.01 -9.33
N ALA A 22 -1.04 0.05 -10.02
CA ALA A 22 -2.31 0.49 -9.44
C ALA A 22 -2.79 -0.38 -8.25
N ASP A 23 -2.43 -1.66 -8.18
CA ASP A 23 -2.75 -2.51 -7.03
C ASP A 23 -1.94 -2.10 -5.79
N TYR A 24 -0.65 -1.80 -5.97
CA TYR A 24 0.19 -1.30 -4.88
C TYR A 24 -0.31 0.04 -4.35
N VAL A 25 -0.61 0.98 -5.25
CA VAL A 25 -1.14 2.30 -4.89
C VAL A 25 -2.43 2.16 -4.07
N LYS A 26 -3.37 1.31 -4.50
CA LYS A 26 -4.61 1.04 -3.75
C LYS A 26 -4.34 0.49 -2.34
N VAL A 27 -3.38 -0.44 -2.19
CA VAL A 27 -3.02 -0.96 -0.87
C VAL A 27 -2.44 0.14 0.02
N ILE A 28 -1.53 0.95 -0.52
CA ILE A 28 -0.90 2.07 0.21
C ILE A 28 -1.96 3.06 0.71
N ILE A 29 -2.88 3.48 -0.16
CA ILE A 29 -3.98 4.40 0.19
C ILE A 29 -4.87 3.78 1.26
N THR A 30 -5.28 2.51 1.08
CA THR A 30 -6.14 1.80 2.03
C THR A 30 -5.50 1.71 3.42
N VAL A 31 -4.20 1.41 3.50
CA VAL A 31 -3.47 1.31 4.77
C VAL A 31 -3.39 2.69 5.45
N ARG A 32 -3.07 3.74 4.69
CA ARG A 32 -3.04 5.13 5.19
C ARG A 32 -4.38 5.54 5.79
N GLU A 33 -5.47 5.34 5.06
CA GLU A 33 -6.82 5.69 5.52
C GLU A 33 -7.19 4.94 6.79
N LYS A 34 -6.96 3.62 6.84
CA LYS A 34 -7.27 2.81 8.02
C LYS A 34 -6.46 3.21 9.25
N VAL A 35 -5.18 3.53 9.07
CA VAL A 35 -4.32 3.97 10.18
C VAL A 35 -4.74 5.36 10.65
N PHE A 36 -5.06 6.27 9.72
CA PHE A 36 -5.55 7.59 10.07
C PHE A 36 -6.87 7.53 10.84
N VAL A 37 -7.84 6.76 10.36
CA VAL A 37 -9.14 6.59 11.05
C VAL A 37 -8.97 5.99 12.45
N LYS A 38 -8.06 5.00 12.61
CA LYS A 38 -7.91 4.28 13.88
C LYS A 38 -7.03 5.01 14.89
N PHE A 39 -6.02 5.74 14.44
CA PHE A 39 -4.98 6.29 15.31
C PHE A 39 -4.78 7.80 15.17
N GLY A 40 -5.42 8.45 14.21
CA GLY A 40 -5.24 9.87 13.91
C GLY A 40 -3.88 10.21 13.28
N ILE A 41 -3.13 9.20 12.81
CA ILE A 41 -1.78 9.37 12.26
C ILE A 41 -1.81 9.22 10.74
N TRP A 42 -1.27 10.21 10.03
CA TRP A 42 -1.10 10.14 8.58
C TRP A 42 0.25 9.53 8.22
N LEU A 43 0.25 8.37 7.55
CA LEU A 43 1.49 7.67 7.21
C LEU A 43 2.14 8.25 5.94
N GLY A 44 3.41 8.64 6.04
CA GLY A 44 4.27 8.89 4.89
C GLY A 44 4.66 7.59 4.18
N THR A 45 4.94 7.68 2.88
CA THR A 45 5.55 6.57 2.11
C THR A 45 7.06 6.81 2.06
N GLU A 46 7.84 5.80 2.44
CA GLU A 46 9.31 5.85 2.31
C GLU A 46 9.75 5.69 0.85
N ILE A 47 9.00 4.89 0.07
CA ILE A 47 9.28 4.66 -1.33
C ILE A 47 8.86 5.84 -2.19
N ASN A 48 9.63 6.09 -3.26
CA ASN A 48 9.24 7.01 -4.31
C ASN A 48 8.37 6.28 -5.33
N LEU A 49 7.16 6.80 -5.56
CA LEU A 49 6.31 6.35 -6.65
C LEU A 49 6.73 7.11 -7.91
N VAL A 50 7.23 6.38 -8.91
CA VAL A 50 7.70 6.95 -10.19
C VAL A 50 6.78 6.46 -11.30
N GLY A 51 6.14 7.39 -12.01
CA GLY A 51 5.13 7.11 -13.04
C GLY A 51 3.80 7.80 -12.74
N GLU A 52 2.94 7.90 -13.75
CA GLU A 52 1.60 8.49 -13.62
C GLU A 52 0.59 7.42 -13.16
N GLU A 53 -0.30 7.79 -12.23
CA GLU A 53 -1.48 6.99 -11.89
C GLU A 53 -2.38 6.91 -13.14
N SER A 54 -2.39 5.76 -13.80
CA SER A 54 -3.19 5.49 -15.00
C SER A 54 -4.32 4.50 -14.74
#